data_AF-A0A2E8K242-F1
#
_entry.id   AF-A0A2E8K242-F1
#
_cell.length_a   1.000
_cell.length_b   1.000
_cell.length_c   1.000
_cell.angle_alpha   90.00
_cell.angle_beta   90.00
_cell.angle_gamma   90.00
#
_symmetry.space_group_name_H-M   'P 1'
#
loop_
_entity.id
_entity.type
_entity.pdbx_description
1 polymer ?
#
loop_
_entity_poly.entity_id
_entity_poly.type
_entity_poly.pdbx_seq_one_letter_code
_entity_poly.pdbx_strand_id
1 'polypeptide(L)'
;MPKNSAKTLHPLAQAPLEELAAELTRRKAALPKLLSRRDKLRFDLEQVEAQIATLQSLDGGSGATGQSGSGNGKGGKKTGKKKSSTGARGARKGEPSLRQKIAEVLGTDPMRPVEIATALVDRGLHHGSKSLQIQVSTTLAKFEEFSKVARGQWVNGSRKNGS
;
A
#
# COMPACT_ATOMS: atom_id res chain seq x y z
N MET A 1 11.78 33.87 24.22
CA MET A 1 10.73 34.90 24.09
C MET A 1 9.86 34.60 22.87
N PRO A 2 8.68 33.98 23.03
CA PRO A 2 7.73 33.81 21.93
C PRO A 2 7.09 35.16 21.55
N LYS A 3 6.93 35.44 20.25
CA LYS A 3 6.39 36.70 19.75
C LYS A 3 4.86 36.67 19.70
N ASN A 4 4.27 37.62 20.42
CA ASN A 4 2.88 38.12 20.41
C ASN A 4 1.90 37.46 19.45
N SER A 5 0.88 36.81 20.02
CA SER A 5 -0.39 36.51 19.33
C SER A 5 -1.03 37.82 18.86
N ALA A 6 -1.10 38.02 17.54
CA ALA A 6 -1.84 39.13 16.97
C ALA A 6 -3.34 38.86 17.13
N LYS A 7 -4.04 39.78 17.81
CA LYS A 7 -5.49 39.72 18.02
C LYS A 7 -6.21 39.57 16.67
N THR A 8 -6.81 38.41 16.42
CA THR A 8 -7.68 38.19 15.26
C THR A 8 -9.01 38.90 15.48
N LEU A 9 -9.02 40.22 15.27
CA LEU A 9 -10.25 40.93 14.96
C LEU A 9 -10.82 40.27 13.69
N HIS A 10 -11.95 39.58 13.81
CA HIS A 10 -12.59 38.94 12.66
C HIS A 10 -13.00 40.04 11.68
N PRO A 11 -12.37 40.17 10.49
CA PRO A 11 -12.61 41.35 9.63
C PRO A 11 -14.07 41.43 9.16
N LEU A 12 -14.70 40.27 9.02
CA LEU A 12 -16.09 40.10 8.64
C LEU A 12 -17.09 40.44 9.76
N ALA A 13 -16.68 40.53 11.03
CA ALA A 13 -17.59 40.84 12.12
C ALA A 13 -18.00 42.32 12.20
N GLN A 14 -17.33 43.18 11.43
CA GLN A 14 -17.61 44.62 11.31
C GLN A 14 -17.85 45.06 9.85
N ALA A 15 -17.92 44.11 8.92
CA ALA A 15 -18.12 44.38 7.50
C ALA A 15 -19.59 44.75 7.21
N PRO A 16 -19.87 45.65 6.24
CA PRO A 16 -21.22 45.96 5.79
C PRO A 16 -21.92 44.73 5.17
N LEU A 17 -23.25 44.79 5.11
CA LEU A 17 -24.09 43.66 4.70
C LEU A 17 -23.77 43.17 3.28
N GLU A 18 -23.45 44.09 2.37
CA GLU A 18 -23.06 43.83 0.99
C GLU A 18 -21.75 43.03 0.90
N GLU A 19 -20.76 43.38 1.72
CA GLU A 19 -19.47 42.67 1.76
C GLU A 19 -19.63 41.26 2.35
N LEU A 20 -20.47 41.12 3.40
CA LEU A 20 -20.86 39.83 3.94
C LEU A 20 -21.57 38.94 2.92
N ALA A 21 -22.48 39.50 2.12
CA ALA A 21 -23.16 38.79 1.05
C ALA A 21 -22.21 38.36 -0.09
N ALA A 22 -21.25 39.23 -0.45
CA ALA A 22 -20.23 38.93 -1.44
C ALA A 22 -19.29 37.79 -0.99
N GLU A 23 -18.78 37.84 0.25
CA GLU A 23 -17.91 36.78 0.80
C GLU A 23 -18.68 35.47 1.02
N LEU A 24 -19.96 35.50 1.41
CA LEU A 24 -20.82 34.30 1.42
C LEU A 24 -20.95 33.68 0.03
N THR A 25 -21.16 34.49 -1.00
CA THR A 25 -21.26 34.04 -2.39
C THR A 25 -19.95 33.43 -2.88
N ARG A 26 -18.82 34.09 -2.61
CA ARG A 26 -17.46 33.60 -2.90
C ARG A 26 -17.17 32.25 -2.21
N ARG A 27 -17.55 32.09 -0.95
CA ARG A 27 -17.40 30.82 -0.21
C ARG A 27 -18.28 29.72 -0.77
N LYS A 28 -19.54 30.01 -1.10
CA LYS A 28 -20.46 29.06 -1.76
C LYS A 28 -19.90 28.59 -3.11
N ALA A 29 -19.33 29.50 -3.91
CA ALA A 29 -18.67 29.15 -5.17
C ALA A 29 -17.38 28.32 -4.99
N ALA A 30 -16.66 28.49 -3.89
CA ALA A 30 -15.45 27.72 -3.59
C ALA A 30 -15.74 26.30 -3.05
N LEU A 31 -16.90 26.07 -2.42
CA LEU A 31 -17.26 24.78 -1.79
C LEU A 31 -17.16 23.57 -2.74
N PRO A 32 -17.72 23.57 -3.96
CA PRO A 32 -17.63 22.42 -4.86
C PRO A 32 -16.19 21.99 -5.14
N LYS A 33 -15.29 22.95 -5.40
CA LYS A 33 -13.86 22.68 -5.65
C LYS A 33 -13.16 22.08 -4.43
N LEU A 34 -13.53 22.50 -3.23
CA LEU A 34 -13.00 21.93 -1.98
C LEU A 34 -13.54 20.52 -1.72
N LEU A 35 -14.82 20.25 -2.02
CA LEU A 35 -15.43 18.93 -1.91
C LEU A 35 -14.76 17.94 -2.90
N SER A 36 -14.65 18.30 -4.18
CA SER A 36 -13.93 17.47 -5.16
C SER A 36 -12.47 17.21 -4.77
N ARG A 37 -11.78 18.19 -4.17
CA ARG A 37 -10.42 17.99 -3.66
C ARG A 37 -10.38 17.05 -2.46
N ARG A 38 -11.32 17.16 -1.52
CA ARG A 38 -11.46 16.24 -0.37
C ARG A 38 -11.69 14.81 -0.87
N ASP A 39 -12.59 14.63 -1.82
CA ASP A 39 -13.00 13.30 -2.29
C ASP A 39 -11.87 12.64 -3.10
N LYS A 40 -11.15 13.41 -3.91
CA LYS A 40 -9.90 12.95 -4.52
C LYS A 40 -8.86 12.53 -3.48
N LEU A 41 -8.61 13.35 -2.46
CA LEU A 41 -7.63 13.02 -1.43
C LEU A 41 -8.00 11.76 -0.61
N ARG A 42 -9.30 11.51 -0.39
CA ARG A 42 -9.77 10.25 0.21
C ARG A 42 -9.47 9.04 -0.67
N PHE A 43 -9.81 9.13 -1.96
CA PHE A 43 -9.51 8.07 -2.93
C PHE A 43 -8.00 7.81 -3.11
N ASP A 44 -7.19 8.87 -3.07
CA ASP A 44 -5.72 8.76 -3.12
C ASP A 44 -5.18 8.10 -1.82
N LEU A 45 -5.75 8.40 -0.65
CA LEU A 45 -5.42 7.73 0.62
C LEU A 45 -5.82 6.25 0.62
N GLU A 46 -7.04 5.92 0.21
CA GLU A 46 -7.53 4.52 0.11
C GLU A 46 -6.62 3.67 -0.78
N GLN A 47 -6.10 4.22 -1.89
CA GLN A 47 -5.10 3.55 -2.73
C GLN A 47 -3.77 3.32 -2.00
N VAL A 48 -3.28 4.30 -1.23
CA VAL A 48 -2.03 4.17 -0.46
C VAL A 48 -2.19 3.16 0.67
N GLU A 49 -3.32 3.16 1.38
CA GLU A 49 -3.65 2.17 2.41
C GLU A 49 -3.72 0.75 1.82
N ALA A 50 -4.35 0.58 0.65
CA ALA A 50 -4.37 -0.70 -0.06
C ALA A 50 -2.96 -1.17 -0.50
N GLN A 51 -2.09 -0.25 -0.92
CA GLN A 51 -0.69 -0.55 -1.22
C GLN A 51 0.08 -0.98 0.04
N ILE A 52 -0.06 -0.27 1.15
CA ILE A 52 0.57 -0.61 2.44
C ILE A 52 0.10 -1.98 2.92
N ALA A 53 -1.21 -2.26 2.92
CA ALA A 53 -1.75 -3.56 3.31
C ALA A 53 -1.21 -4.70 2.43
N THR A 54 -1.05 -4.44 1.13
CA THR A 54 -0.44 -5.40 0.18
C THR A 54 1.03 -5.67 0.52
N LEU A 55 1.81 -4.61 0.82
CA LEU A 55 3.23 -4.75 1.19
C LEU A 55 3.40 -5.46 2.54
N GLN A 56 2.60 -5.11 3.56
CA GLN A 56 2.59 -5.79 4.85
C GLN A 56 2.21 -7.28 4.72
N SER A 57 1.28 -7.62 3.81
CA SER A 57 0.95 -9.03 3.52
C SER A 57 2.08 -9.80 2.84
N LEU A 58 3.02 -9.13 2.17
CA LEU A 58 4.21 -9.74 1.58
C LEU A 58 5.35 -9.85 2.60
N ASP A 59 5.42 -8.92 3.56
CA ASP A 59 6.43 -8.88 4.62
C ASP A 59 6.10 -9.80 5.80
N GLY A 60 4.83 -10.11 6.04
CA GLY A 60 4.25 -10.85 7.18
C GLY A 60 4.66 -12.33 7.39
N GLY A 61 5.91 -12.68 7.11
CA GLY A 61 6.58 -13.87 7.61
C GLY A 61 7.69 -13.49 8.59
N SER A 62 7.35 -13.46 9.89
CA SER A 62 8.18 -13.13 11.07
C SER A 62 8.18 -11.65 11.51
N GLY A 63 7.62 -11.39 12.70
CA GLY A 63 7.74 -10.10 13.41
C GLY A 63 6.40 -9.59 13.95
N ALA A 64 6.21 -9.62 15.27
CA ALA A 64 4.98 -9.17 15.92
C ALA A 64 5.26 -7.97 16.85
N THR A 65 4.36 -6.98 16.86
CA THR A 65 3.99 -6.21 18.07
C THR A 65 2.68 -5.43 17.83
N GLY A 66 1.79 -5.44 18.83
CA GLY A 66 0.41 -4.96 18.70
C GLY A 66 0.21 -3.44 18.84
N GLN A 67 -1.07 -3.01 18.81
CA GLN A 67 -1.68 -2.13 19.83
C GLN A 67 -3.20 -1.93 19.59
N SER A 68 -4.00 -2.11 20.67
CA SER A 68 -5.30 -1.51 21.04
C SER A 68 -6.22 -0.87 19.97
N GLY A 69 -7.54 -1.09 19.92
CA GLY A 69 -8.51 -1.75 20.82
C GLY A 69 -9.88 -1.81 20.11
N SER A 70 -11.08 -1.75 20.72
CA SER A 70 -11.55 -1.82 22.12
C SER A 70 -13.09 -2.08 22.08
N GLY A 71 -13.72 -2.73 23.08
CA GLY A 71 -15.17 -3.01 23.02
C GLY A 71 -15.75 -4.06 23.98
N ASN A 72 -15.87 -3.70 25.26
CA ASN A 72 -16.80 -4.20 26.29
C ASN A 72 -17.72 -5.43 25.99
N GLY A 73 -17.53 -6.54 26.72
CA GLY A 73 -18.43 -7.71 26.67
C GLY A 73 -18.30 -8.65 27.89
N LYS A 74 -19.34 -8.74 28.73
CA LYS A 74 -19.36 -9.53 29.98
C LYS A 74 -19.15 -11.04 29.73
N GLY A 75 -18.37 -11.68 30.61
CA GLY A 75 -17.98 -13.08 30.46
C GLY A 75 -19.11 -14.10 30.65
N GLY A 76 -19.29 -14.96 29.65
CA GLY A 76 -20.09 -16.19 29.71
C GLY A 76 -19.20 -17.44 29.67
N LYS A 77 -19.16 -18.19 30.78
CA LYS A 77 -18.35 -19.40 30.96
C LYS A 77 -18.90 -20.59 30.16
N LYS A 78 -18.23 -21.03 29.09
CA LYS A 78 -18.25 -22.45 28.63
C LYS A 78 -16.93 -22.94 28.02
N THR A 79 -16.61 -24.17 28.36
CA THR A 79 -15.48 -24.98 27.87
C THR A 79 -15.66 -25.34 26.39
N GLY A 80 -14.58 -25.26 25.60
CA GLY A 80 -14.65 -25.57 24.17
C GLY A 80 -13.28 -25.63 23.49
N LYS A 81 -12.63 -26.80 23.54
CA LYS A 81 -11.35 -27.07 22.86
C LYS A 81 -11.53 -27.08 21.34
N LYS A 82 -11.35 -25.93 20.68
CA LYS A 82 -11.22 -25.84 19.21
C LYS A 82 -9.99 -25.04 18.83
N LYS A 83 -9.01 -25.71 18.21
CA LYS A 83 -7.97 -25.07 17.39
C LYS A 83 -8.66 -24.46 16.16
N SER A 84 -9.01 -23.17 16.21
CA SER A 84 -9.37 -22.43 14.99
C SER A 84 -8.08 -21.96 14.33
N SER A 85 -7.67 -22.68 13.29
CA SER A 85 -6.64 -22.21 12.37
C SER A 85 -7.01 -20.83 11.83
N THR A 86 -6.11 -19.87 11.95
CA THR A 86 -6.20 -18.55 11.30
C THR A 86 -6.65 -18.73 9.84
N GLY A 87 -7.71 -18.02 9.45
CA GLY A 87 -8.25 -18.07 8.11
C GLY A 87 -7.30 -17.44 7.11
N ALA A 88 -6.30 -18.22 6.66
CA ALA A 88 -5.60 -17.93 5.42
C ALA A 88 -6.64 -17.85 4.30
N ARG A 89 -6.86 -16.65 3.75
CA ARG A 89 -7.64 -16.47 2.53
C ARG A 89 -7.00 -17.39 1.49
N GLY A 90 -7.76 -18.39 1.06
CA GLY A 90 -7.20 -19.49 0.28
C GLY A 90 -6.49 -18.98 -0.96
N ALA A 91 -5.17 -19.16 -1.01
CA ALA A 91 -4.45 -19.12 -2.26
C ALA A 91 -5.13 -20.14 -3.19
N ARG A 92 -5.65 -19.67 -4.33
CA ARG A 92 -6.28 -20.53 -5.32
C ARG A 92 -5.25 -21.59 -5.72
N LYS A 93 -5.60 -22.87 -5.55
CA LYS A 93 -4.70 -24.04 -5.54
C LYS A 93 -4.16 -24.40 -6.94
N GLY A 94 -3.71 -23.41 -7.70
CA GLY A 94 -3.30 -23.50 -9.10
C GLY A 94 -2.83 -22.19 -9.74
N GLU A 95 -2.99 -21.03 -9.10
CA GLU A 95 -2.34 -19.80 -9.59
C GLU A 95 -0.86 -19.78 -9.13
N PRO A 96 0.12 -19.67 -10.04
CA PRO A 96 1.52 -19.63 -9.64
C PRO A 96 1.80 -18.36 -8.82
N SER A 97 2.55 -18.52 -7.74
CA SER A 97 2.96 -17.42 -6.86
C SER A 97 3.83 -16.41 -7.62
N LEU A 98 3.89 -15.16 -7.14
CA LEU A 98 4.76 -14.13 -7.72
C LEU A 98 6.22 -14.59 -7.79
N ARG A 99 6.69 -15.34 -6.78
CA ARG A 99 8.00 -16.01 -6.76
C ARG A 99 8.19 -16.94 -7.97
N GLN A 100 7.25 -17.86 -8.20
CA GLN A 100 7.32 -18.81 -9.33
C GLN A 100 7.29 -18.08 -10.68
N LYS A 101 6.44 -17.06 -10.82
CA LYS A 101 6.37 -16.22 -12.03
C LYS A 101 7.67 -15.46 -12.28
N ILE A 102 8.31 -14.92 -11.24
CA ILE A 102 9.64 -14.31 -11.33
C ILE A 102 10.69 -15.37 -11.70
N ALA A 103 10.66 -16.57 -11.11
CA ALA A 103 11.59 -17.65 -11.44
C ALA A 103 11.41 -18.22 -12.87
N GLU A 104 10.24 -18.04 -13.49
CA GLU A 104 9.95 -18.37 -14.89
C GLU A 104 10.54 -17.32 -15.85
N VAL A 105 10.36 -16.04 -15.54
CA VAL A 105 10.92 -14.89 -16.29
C VAL A 105 12.44 -14.82 -16.15
N LEU A 106 12.94 -14.94 -14.93
CA LEU A 106 14.34 -14.78 -14.57
C LEU A 106 15.09 -16.10 -14.80
N GLY A 107 15.83 -16.15 -15.89
CA GLY A 107 16.75 -17.23 -16.23
C GLY A 107 18.14 -17.02 -15.65
N THR A 108 19.15 -17.34 -16.46
CA THR A 108 20.58 -17.08 -16.22
C THR A 108 20.95 -15.60 -16.38
N ASP A 109 20.17 -14.86 -17.17
CA ASP A 109 20.53 -13.53 -17.63
C ASP A 109 20.19 -12.46 -16.58
N PRO A 110 21.12 -11.53 -16.26
CA PRO A 110 20.88 -10.53 -15.21
C PRO A 110 19.84 -9.47 -15.62
N MET A 111 18.67 -9.48 -14.97
CA MET A 111 17.61 -8.50 -15.20
C MET A 111 17.43 -7.56 -14.01
N ARG A 112 16.97 -6.33 -14.28
CA ARG A 112 16.57 -5.34 -13.26
C ARG A 112 15.11 -5.56 -12.83
N PRO A 113 14.71 -5.19 -11.59
CA PRO A 113 13.32 -5.34 -11.14
C PRO A 113 12.26 -4.67 -12.02
N VAL A 114 12.61 -3.60 -12.75
CA VAL A 114 11.74 -2.95 -13.75
C VAL A 114 11.49 -3.90 -14.93
N GLU A 115 12.57 -4.43 -15.52
CA GLU A 115 12.52 -5.32 -16.69
C GLU A 115 11.77 -6.63 -16.36
N ILE A 116 11.97 -7.16 -15.15
CA ILE A 116 11.24 -8.33 -14.65
C ILE A 116 9.74 -8.01 -14.50
N ALA A 117 9.39 -6.85 -13.95
CA ALA A 117 7.99 -6.42 -13.83
C ALA A 117 7.32 -6.23 -15.20
N THR A 118 8.02 -5.67 -16.18
CA THR A 118 7.55 -5.56 -17.57
C THR A 118 7.34 -6.93 -18.20
N ALA A 119 8.35 -7.81 -18.16
CA ALA A 119 8.25 -9.16 -18.74
C ALA A 119 7.16 -10.04 -18.08
N LEU A 120 6.83 -9.82 -16.80
CA LEU A 120 5.69 -10.45 -16.14
C LEU A 120 4.34 -10.01 -16.71
N VAL A 121 4.22 -8.74 -17.13
CA VAL A 121 3.01 -8.19 -17.75
C VAL A 121 2.91 -8.63 -19.20
N ASP A 122 4.01 -8.54 -19.95
CA ASP A 122 4.05 -8.91 -21.38
C ASP A 122 3.72 -10.38 -21.62
N ARG A 123 4.10 -11.27 -20.70
CA ARG A 123 3.76 -12.70 -20.73
C ARG A 123 2.38 -13.03 -20.16
N GLY A 124 1.59 -12.03 -19.73
CA GLY A 124 0.29 -12.22 -19.09
C GLY A 124 0.34 -12.90 -17.70
N LEU A 125 1.54 -13.11 -17.14
CA LEU A 125 1.74 -13.77 -15.84
C LEU A 125 1.28 -12.86 -14.68
N HIS A 126 1.35 -11.55 -14.84
CA HIS A 126 0.86 -10.59 -13.85
C HIS A 126 0.09 -9.44 -14.51
N HIS A 127 -0.89 -8.90 -13.78
CA HIS A 127 -1.59 -7.69 -14.21
C HIS A 127 -0.69 -6.48 -13.91
N GLY A 128 -0.63 -5.52 -14.83
CA GLY A 128 0.16 -4.30 -14.65
C GLY A 128 -0.38 -3.47 -13.48
N SER A 129 0.39 -3.36 -12.40
CA SER A 129 0.05 -2.56 -11.23
C SER A 129 1.20 -1.61 -10.87
N LYS A 130 0.87 -0.43 -10.32
CA LYS A 130 1.86 0.58 -9.93
C LYS A 130 2.84 0.07 -8.85
N SER A 131 2.45 -0.96 -8.09
CA SER A 131 3.27 -1.58 -7.05
C SER A 131 4.08 -2.79 -7.52
N LEU A 132 3.86 -3.31 -8.74
CA LEU A 132 4.46 -4.57 -9.21
C LEU A 132 6.00 -4.56 -9.13
N GLN A 133 6.65 -3.46 -9.53
CA GLN A 133 8.11 -3.32 -9.42
C GLN A 133 8.60 -3.42 -7.96
N ILE A 134 7.84 -2.88 -7.00
CA ILE A 134 8.16 -2.97 -5.57
C ILE A 134 7.99 -4.41 -5.09
N GLN A 135 6.87 -5.05 -5.44
CA GLN A 135 6.59 -6.45 -5.11
C GLN A 135 7.68 -7.39 -5.65
N VAL A 136 8.10 -7.18 -6.90
CA VAL A 136 9.23 -7.89 -7.52
C VAL A 136 10.52 -7.64 -6.75
N SER A 137 10.85 -6.38 -6.45
CA SER A 137 12.07 -6.02 -5.70
C SER A 137 12.12 -6.65 -4.29
N THR A 138 11.00 -6.62 -3.55
CA THR A 138 10.86 -7.26 -2.24
C THR A 138 10.94 -8.79 -2.36
N THR A 139 10.33 -9.39 -3.38
CA THR A 139 10.38 -10.85 -3.60
C THR A 139 11.80 -11.30 -3.92
N LEU A 140 12.52 -10.59 -4.79
CA LEU A 140 13.93 -10.85 -5.10
C LEU A 140 14.83 -10.75 -3.85
N ALA A 141 14.60 -9.76 -2.98
CA ALA A 141 15.35 -9.60 -1.73
C ALA A 141 14.98 -10.63 -0.64
N LYS A 142 13.80 -11.27 -0.73
CA LYS A 142 13.27 -12.20 0.29
C LYS A 142 13.66 -13.65 0.08
N PHE A 143 13.98 -14.08 -1.14
CA PHE A 143 14.29 -15.47 -1.46
C PHE A 143 15.72 -15.63 -1.97
N GLU A 144 16.52 -16.46 -1.27
CA GLU A 144 17.94 -16.70 -1.57
C GLU A 144 18.20 -17.33 -2.95
N GLU A 145 17.17 -17.91 -3.58
CA GLU A 145 17.24 -18.41 -4.97
C GLU A 145 17.52 -17.28 -5.98
N PHE A 146 17.26 -16.02 -5.62
CA PHE A 146 17.55 -14.86 -6.44
C PHE A 146 18.83 -14.19 -5.95
N SER A 147 19.88 -14.28 -6.77
CA SER A 147 21.19 -13.71 -6.44
C SER A 147 21.39 -12.38 -7.16
N LYS A 148 21.85 -11.38 -6.43
CA LYS A 148 22.21 -10.06 -6.98
C LYS A 148 23.59 -10.14 -7.63
N VAL A 149 23.68 -9.88 -8.93
CA VAL A 149 24.94 -9.97 -9.70
C VAL A 149 25.66 -8.63 -9.77
N ALA A 150 24.92 -7.54 -9.95
CA ALA A 150 25.46 -6.20 -10.11
C ALA A 150 24.52 -5.14 -9.53
N ARG A 151 24.72 -3.86 -9.85
CA ARG A 151 23.99 -2.70 -9.29
C ARG A 151 22.49 -2.71 -9.67
N GLY A 152 21.72 -3.49 -8.93
CA GLY A 152 20.28 -3.65 -9.14
C GLY A 152 19.91 -4.67 -10.22
N GLN A 153 20.82 -5.59 -10.58
CA GLN A 153 20.55 -6.72 -11.45
C GLN A 153 20.55 -8.02 -10.64
N TRP A 154 19.63 -8.91 -10.99
CA TRP A 154 19.36 -10.18 -10.31
C TRP A 154 19.37 -11.33 -11.31
N VAL A 155 19.74 -12.52 -10.87
CA VAL A 155 19.62 -13.79 -11.62
C VAL A 155 18.96 -14.85 -10.77
N ASN A 156 18.40 -15.87 -11.40
CA ASN A 156 17.91 -17.05 -10.70
C ASN A 156 19.07 -18.03 -10.48
N GLY A 157 19.62 -18.03 -9.27
CA GLY A 157 20.74 -18.88 -8.85
C GLY A 157 20.41 -20.37 -8.91
N SER A 158 19.13 -20.75 -8.78
CA SER A 158 18.72 -22.16 -8.88
C SER A 158 18.98 -22.79 -10.25
N ARG A 159 19.06 -21.98 -11.33
CA ARG A 159 19.37 -22.47 -12.69
C ARG A 159 20.88 -22.55 -13.00
N LYS A 160 21.78 -22.06 -12.12
CA LYS A 160 23.23 -22.10 -12.37
C LYS A 160 23.89 -23.46 -12.13
N ASN A 161 23.24 -24.37 -11.38
CA ASN A 161 23.81 -25.66 -11.00
C ASN A 161 23.31 -26.84 -11.89
N GLY A 162 22.86 -26.55 -13.11
CA GLY A 162 22.15 -27.52 -13.97
C GLY A 162 22.65 -27.61 -15.41
N SER A 163 23.90 -27.20 -15.68
CA SER A 163 24.57 -27.33 -16.98
C SER A 163 26.06 -27.67 -16.80
#